data_AF-A0A554VUJ1-F1
#
_entry.id   AF-A0A554VUJ1-F1
#
_cell.length_a   1.000
_cell.length_b   1.000
_cell.length_c   1.000
_cell.angle_alpha   90.00
_cell.angle_beta   90.00
_cell.angle_gamma   90.00
#
_symmetry.space_group_name_H-M   'P 1'
#
loop_
_entity.id
_entity.type
_entity.pdbx_description
1 polymer ?
#
loop_
_entity_poly.entity_id
_entity_poly.type
_entity_poly.pdbx_seq_one_letter_code
_entity_poly.pdbx_strand_id
1 'polypeptide(L)'
;MEANGKRPRQNSVDPVERALAAWFITQRQKRDKGTIAPDQAPKLLEVEKTWLQTPGKAAIVTAKDGLSGHVRRVIAFFERHGRLPGHTDPADATDYQALRIIWRHYRKGTLSPKETKALRGIPGALKVTRKTRCPALLSCRPGARSMDAFHATL
;
A
#
# COMPACT_ATOMS: atom_id res chain seq x y z
N MET A 1 -35.81 4.66 10.17
CA MET A 1 -34.44 4.12 10.31
C MET A 1 -34.47 2.67 9.86
N GLU A 2 -34.14 2.38 8.61
CA GLU A 2 -34.17 0.99 8.11
C GLU A 2 -32.93 0.19 8.57
N ALA A 3 -33.17 -0.65 9.58
CA ALA A 3 -32.96 -2.11 9.61
C ALA A 3 -31.60 -2.76 9.32
N ASN A 4 -30.50 -2.05 9.05
CA ASN A 4 -29.26 -2.75 8.67
C ASN A 4 -28.08 -2.65 9.62
N GLY A 5 -28.16 -1.93 10.76
CA GLY A 5 -27.12 -1.95 11.81
C GLY A 5 -25.68 -1.74 11.33
N LYS A 6 -25.49 -1.26 10.11
CA LYS A 6 -24.26 -1.28 9.31
C LYS A 6 -23.94 0.14 8.91
N ARG A 7 -22.65 0.45 8.92
CA ARG A 7 -22.15 1.73 8.43
C ARG A 7 -22.45 1.87 6.93
N PRO A 8 -23.07 2.98 6.49
CA PRO A 8 -23.33 3.26 5.08
C PRO A 8 -22.04 3.26 4.25
N ARG A 9 -22.10 2.68 3.05
CA ARG A 9 -20.95 2.59 2.14
C ARG A 9 -21.04 3.63 1.02
N GLN A 10 -19.94 4.35 0.81
CA GLN A 10 -19.83 5.32 -0.29
C GLN A 10 -19.94 4.66 -1.68
N ASN A 11 -19.58 3.38 -1.78
CA ASN A 11 -19.66 2.60 -3.01
C ASN A 11 -20.88 1.65 -3.01
N SER A 12 -21.94 1.97 -2.26
CA SER A 12 -23.17 1.17 -2.33
C SER A 12 -23.85 1.33 -3.69
N VAL A 13 -24.52 0.27 -4.12
CA VAL A 13 -25.41 0.28 -5.31
C VAL A 13 -26.67 1.06 -4.98
N ASP A 14 -27.12 1.01 -3.72
CA ASP A 14 -28.25 1.80 -3.25
C ASP A 14 -27.88 3.29 -3.22
N PRO A 15 -28.56 4.14 -4.01
CA PRO A 15 -28.31 5.57 -4.03
C PRO A 15 -28.56 6.24 -2.67
N VAL A 16 -29.50 5.74 -1.86
CA VAL A 16 -29.82 6.31 -0.54
C VAL A 16 -28.69 6.05 0.44
N GLU A 17 -28.23 4.80 0.54
CA GLU A 17 -27.06 4.45 1.36
C GLU A 17 -25.81 5.24 0.94
N ARG A 18 -25.58 5.40 -0.36
CA ARG A 18 -24.45 6.18 -0.89
C ARG A 18 -24.52 7.65 -0.51
N ALA A 19 -25.70 8.27 -0.66
CA ALA A 19 -25.92 9.67 -0.28
C ALA A 19 -25.69 9.86 1.23
N LEU A 20 -26.18 8.93 2.05
CA LEU A 20 -25.99 8.94 3.49
C LEU A 20 -24.50 8.81 3.89
N ALA A 21 -23.76 7.93 3.21
CA ALA A 21 -22.32 7.79 3.42
C ALA A 21 -21.54 9.08 3.08
N ALA A 22 -21.87 9.72 1.95
CA ALA A 22 -21.26 10.97 1.52
C ALA A 22 -21.58 12.14 2.47
N TRP A 23 -22.83 12.23 2.91
CA TRP A 23 -23.26 13.21 3.90
C TRP A 23 -22.45 13.04 5.19
N PHE A 24 -22.32 11.81 5.70
CA PHE A 24 -21.58 11.55 6.94
C PHE A 24 -20.09 11.91 6.84
N ILE A 25 -19.43 11.60 5.71
CA ILE A 25 -18.04 12.01 5.46
C ILE A 25 -17.91 13.53 5.50
N THR A 26 -18.86 14.24 4.90
CA THR A 26 -18.89 15.70 4.89
C THR A 26 -19.03 16.26 6.31
N GLN A 27 -19.91 15.69 7.13
CA GLN A 27 -20.08 16.11 8.53
C GLN A 27 -18.80 15.89 9.36
N ARG A 28 -18.13 14.75 9.18
CA ARG A 28 -16.83 14.50 9.82
C ARG A 28 -15.79 15.54 9.42
N GLN A 29 -15.67 15.84 8.13
CA GLN A 29 -14.73 16.86 7.66
C GLN A 29 -15.05 18.25 8.22
N LYS A 30 -16.33 18.62 8.32
CA LYS A 30 -16.74 19.88 8.96
C LYS A 30 -16.38 19.91 10.44
N ARG A 31 -16.61 18.81 11.17
CA ARG A 31 -16.19 18.67 12.58
C ARG A 31 -14.68 18.80 12.74
N ASP A 32 -13.90 18.07 11.92
CA ASP A 32 -12.44 18.08 12.01
C ASP A 32 -11.86 19.46 11.66
N LYS A 33 -12.59 20.26 10.86
CA LYS A 33 -12.29 21.68 10.58
C LYS A 33 -12.85 22.65 11.62
N GLY A 34 -13.58 22.18 12.62
CA GLY A 34 -14.23 23.03 13.64
C GLY A 34 -15.40 23.86 13.12
N THR A 35 -15.94 23.57 11.93
CA THR A 35 -17.00 24.37 11.28
C THR A 35 -18.41 23.79 11.49
N ILE A 36 -18.59 22.88 12.45
CA ILE A 36 -19.89 22.30 12.77
C ILE A 36 -20.50 23.04 13.97
N ALA A 37 -21.83 23.13 14.01
CA ALA A 37 -22.52 23.72 15.16
C ALA A 37 -22.20 22.92 16.44
N PRO A 38 -22.00 23.58 17.60
CA PRO A 38 -21.64 22.92 18.85
C PRO A 38 -22.66 21.87 19.28
N ASP A 39 -23.95 22.08 18.99
CA ASP A 39 -25.04 21.15 19.33
C ASP A 39 -25.12 19.92 18.41
N GLN A 40 -24.46 19.98 17.25
CA GLN A 40 -24.46 18.90 16.25
C GLN A 40 -23.25 17.96 16.42
N ALA A 41 -22.13 18.47 16.93
CA ALA A 41 -20.93 17.70 17.20
C ALA A 41 -21.16 16.46 18.11
N PRO A 42 -21.86 16.56 19.27
CA PRO A 42 -22.05 15.42 20.16
C PRO A 42 -22.96 14.34 19.52
N LYS A 43 -24.01 14.75 18.82
CA LYS A 43 -24.93 13.83 18.11
C LYS A 43 -24.21 13.04 17.03
N LEU A 44 -23.32 13.69 16.28
CA LEU A 44 -22.50 13.02 15.26
C LEU A 44 -21.54 12.00 15.89
N LEU A 45 -20.96 12.33 17.04
CA LEU A 45 -20.03 11.46 17.77
C LEU A 45 -20.71 10.23 18.37
N GLU A 46 -21.94 10.37 18.84
CA GLU A 46 -22.77 9.25 19.30
C GLU A 46 -23.07 8.27 18.16
N VAL A 47 -23.51 8.76 17.00
CA VAL A 47 -23.73 7.94 15.80
C VAL A 47 -22.44 7.26 15.34
N GLU A 48 -21.30 7.96 15.38
CA GLU A 48 -19.99 7.40 15.04
C GLU A 48 -19.59 6.26 15.98
N LYS A 49 -19.76 6.44 17.30
CA LYS A 49 -19.48 5.40 18.31
C LYS A 49 -20.30 4.15 18.07
N THR A 50 -21.61 4.29 17.84
CA THR A 50 -22.51 3.17 17.56
C THR A 50 -22.06 2.39 16.33
N TRP A 51 -21.62 3.05 15.27
CA TRP A 51 -21.12 2.39 14.06
C TRP A 51 -19.70 1.79 14.17
N LEU A 52 -18.86 2.30 15.08
CA LEU A 52 -17.56 1.69 15.38
C LEU A 52 -17.70 0.38 16.17
N GLN A 53 -18.76 0.26 16.97
CA GLN A 53 -19.09 -0.96 17.70
C GLN A 53 -19.74 -2.01 16.80
N THR A 54 -20.32 -1.62 15.66
CA THR A 54 -20.74 -2.58 14.64
C THR A 54 -19.49 -3.28 14.08
N PRO A 55 -19.40 -4.62 14.14
CA PRO A 55 -18.31 -5.33 13.48
C PRO A 55 -18.39 -5.07 11.97
N GLY A 56 -17.42 -4.30 11.45
CA GLY A 56 -17.15 -4.23 10.02
C GLY A 56 -16.76 -5.62 9.47
N LYS A 57 -16.65 -5.75 8.14
CA LYS A 57 -16.02 -6.95 7.55
C LYS A 57 -14.75 -7.26 8.35
N ALA A 58 -14.68 -8.48 8.90
CA ALA A 58 -13.60 -8.95 9.76
C ALA A 58 -12.28 -8.35 9.29
N ALA A 59 -11.54 -7.73 10.21
CA ALA A 59 -10.23 -7.19 9.93
C ALA A 59 -9.50 -8.17 9.02
N ILE A 60 -9.05 -7.71 7.84
CA ILE A 60 -8.18 -8.51 6.96
C ILE A 60 -7.14 -9.06 7.92
N VAL A 61 -7.12 -10.39 8.08
CA VAL A 61 -6.28 -11.10 9.03
C VAL A 61 -4.87 -10.59 8.79
N THR A 62 -4.51 -9.58 9.57
CA THR A 62 -3.17 -9.03 9.56
C THR A 62 -2.45 -10.17 10.23
N ALA A 63 -1.55 -10.84 9.51
CA ALA A 63 -0.79 -11.93 10.09
C ALA A 63 -0.31 -11.44 11.47
N LYS A 64 -0.44 -12.27 12.50
CA LYS A 64 -0.16 -11.89 13.90
C LYS A 64 1.21 -11.20 14.07
N ASP A 65 2.09 -11.41 13.10
CA ASP A 65 3.47 -10.91 13.00
C ASP A 65 3.68 -9.81 11.95
N GLY A 66 2.61 -9.16 11.50
CA GLY A 66 2.64 -8.07 10.51
C GLY A 66 3.28 -8.46 9.18
N LEU A 67 4.14 -7.58 8.65
CA LEU A 67 4.80 -7.76 7.35
C LEU A 67 5.69 -9.03 7.32
N SER A 68 6.39 -9.31 8.41
CA SER A 68 7.23 -10.51 8.51
C SER A 68 6.41 -11.80 8.46
N GLY A 69 5.17 -11.79 8.96
CA GLY A 69 4.22 -12.89 8.80
C GLY A 69 3.89 -13.18 7.34
N HIS A 70 3.70 -12.13 6.53
CA HIS A 70 3.50 -12.28 5.08
C HIS A 70 4.74 -12.83 4.39
N VAL A 71 5.94 -12.38 4.76
CA VAL A 71 7.20 -12.90 4.20
C VAL A 71 7.36 -14.40 4.46
N ARG A 72 7.17 -14.84 5.72
CA ARG A 72 7.24 -16.27 6.08
C ARG A 72 6.24 -17.10 5.30
N ARG A 73 5.03 -16.58 5.12
CA ARG A 73 3.97 -17.25 4.37
C ARG A 73 4.34 -17.47 2.90
N VAL A 74 4.89 -16.46 2.23
CA VAL A 74 5.34 -16.59 0.84
C VAL A 74 6.53 -17.54 0.71
N ILE A 75 7.47 -17.51 1.65
CA ILE A 75 8.60 -18.47 1.69
C ILE A 75 8.08 -19.90 1.82
N ALA A 76 7.23 -20.17 2.81
CA ALA A 76 6.68 -21.50 3.03
C ALA A 76 5.84 -22.00 1.84
N PHE A 77 5.11 -21.11 1.17
CA PHE A 77 4.40 -21.45 -0.06
C PHE A 77 5.38 -21.88 -1.17
N PHE A 78 6.44 -21.10 -1.38
CA PHE A 78 7.46 -21.41 -2.39
C PHE A 78 8.20 -22.72 -2.09
N GLU A 79 8.54 -22.98 -0.83
CA GLU A 79 9.18 -24.23 -0.41
C GLU A 79 8.31 -25.46 -0.69
N ARG A 80 6.99 -25.36 -0.51
CA ARG A 80 6.06 -26.47 -0.74
C ARG A 80 5.75 -26.71 -2.20
N HIS A 81 5.62 -25.64 -2.99
CA HIS A 81 5.06 -25.72 -4.33
C HIS A 81 6.10 -25.46 -5.43
N GLY A 82 7.31 -24.99 -5.10
CA GLY A 82 8.34 -24.61 -6.07
C GLY A 82 7.99 -23.42 -6.96
N ARG A 83 6.88 -22.74 -6.67
CA ARG A 83 6.34 -21.61 -7.44
C ARG A 83 5.80 -20.53 -6.53
N LEU A 84 5.58 -19.34 -7.09
CA LEU A 84 4.89 -18.26 -6.38
C LEU A 84 3.37 -18.47 -6.40
N PRO A 85 2.65 -17.96 -5.38
CA PRO A 85 1.19 -18.00 -5.36
C PRO A 85 0.62 -17.15 -6.49
N GLY A 86 -0.35 -17.70 -7.21
CA GLY A 86 -1.02 -17.06 -8.35
C GLY A 86 -2.35 -16.42 -7.96
N HIS A 87 -2.88 -15.54 -8.82
CA HIS A 87 -4.22 -14.96 -8.62
C HIS A 87 -5.37 -15.85 -9.11
N THR A 88 -5.04 -16.89 -9.88
CA THR A 88 -6.01 -17.68 -10.65
C THR A 88 -6.60 -18.79 -9.79
N ASP A 89 -5.78 -19.35 -8.89
CA ASP A 89 -6.19 -20.43 -8.01
C ASP A 89 -6.79 -19.83 -6.72
N PRO A 90 -8.06 -20.15 -6.38
CA PRO A 90 -8.65 -19.70 -5.12
C PRO A 90 -7.92 -20.25 -3.88
N ALA A 91 -7.24 -21.39 -3.97
CA ALA A 91 -6.42 -21.93 -2.88
C ALA A 91 -5.22 -21.02 -2.58
N ASP A 92 -4.65 -20.39 -3.61
CA ASP A 92 -3.51 -19.48 -3.50
C ASP A 92 -3.93 -18.07 -3.03
N ALA A 93 -5.22 -17.75 -2.98
CA ALA A 93 -5.71 -16.39 -2.82
C ALA A 93 -5.11 -15.68 -1.59
N THR A 94 -5.01 -16.39 -0.46
CA THR A 94 -4.45 -15.82 0.78
C THR A 94 -2.97 -15.51 0.64
N ASP A 95 -2.19 -16.45 0.09
CA ASP A 95 -0.74 -16.30 -0.08
C ASP A 95 -0.41 -15.28 -1.18
N TYR A 96 -1.26 -15.18 -2.20
CA TYR A 96 -1.19 -14.14 -3.22
C TYR A 96 -1.46 -12.74 -2.64
N GLN A 97 -2.42 -12.59 -1.73
CA GLN A 97 -2.60 -11.31 -1.02
C GLN A 97 -1.36 -10.95 -0.19
N ALA A 98 -0.74 -11.91 0.49
CA ALA A 98 0.52 -11.69 1.21
C ALA A 98 1.62 -11.19 0.26
N LEU A 99 1.76 -11.81 -0.91
CA LEU A 99 2.70 -11.37 -1.96
C LEU A 99 2.41 -9.93 -2.44
N ARG A 100 1.14 -9.56 -2.63
CA ARG A 100 0.75 -8.19 -3.01
C ARG A 100 1.09 -7.14 -1.95
N ILE A 101 0.92 -7.48 -0.68
CA ILE A 101 1.31 -6.61 0.44
C ILE A 101 2.82 -6.39 0.41
N ILE A 102 3.61 -7.45 0.31
CA ILE A 102 5.08 -7.37 0.18
C ILE A 102 5.48 -6.47 -0.99
N TRP A 103 4.89 -6.64 -2.18
CA TRP A 103 5.18 -5.78 -3.33
C TRP A 103 4.82 -4.31 -3.12
N ARG A 104 3.79 -4.02 -2.32
CA ARG A 104 3.45 -2.63 -1.96
C ARG A 104 4.52 -2.03 -1.05
N HIS A 105 4.99 -2.77 -0.06
CA HIS A 105 6.03 -2.31 0.88
C HIS A 105 7.40 -2.17 0.20
N TYR A 106 7.77 -3.13 -0.66
CA TYR A 106 9.00 -3.07 -1.42
C TYR A 106 9.07 -1.83 -2.32
N ARG A 107 8.00 -1.52 -3.06
CA ARG A 107 7.92 -0.31 -3.91
C ARG A 107 8.00 1.00 -3.12
N LYS A 108 7.55 0.99 -1.87
CA LYS A 108 7.63 2.15 -0.98
C LYS A 108 8.97 2.26 -0.24
N GLY A 109 9.86 1.27 -0.39
CA GLY A 109 11.12 1.22 0.35
C GLY A 109 10.95 0.95 1.86
N THR A 110 9.78 0.47 2.30
CA THR A 110 9.49 0.23 3.73
C THR A 110 9.74 -1.22 4.16
N LEU A 111 10.24 -2.05 3.25
CA LEU A 111 10.60 -3.44 3.54
C LEU A 111 11.94 -3.46 4.28
N SER A 112 12.04 -4.19 5.38
CA SER A 112 13.29 -4.25 6.14
C SER A 112 14.40 -4.94 5.33
N PRO A 113 15.69 -4.66 5.62
CA PRO A 113 16.81 -5.35 4.98
C PRO A 113 16.76 -6.87 5.17
N LYS A 114 16.33 -7.34 6.35
CA LYS A 114 16.18 -8.77 6.68
C LYS A 114 15.14 -9.44 5.79
N GLU A 115 13.96 -8.83 5.64
CA GLU A 115 12.88 -9.33 4.79
C GLU A 115 13.27 -9.31 3.30
N THR A 116 13.94 -8.25 2.87
CA THR A 116 14.46 -8.14 1.50
C THR A 116 15.48 -9.24 1.21
N LYS A 117 16.40 -9.53 2.14
CA LYS A 117 17.38 -10.61 2.00
C LYS A 117 16.70 -11.98 1.89
N ALA A 118 15.69 -12.24 2.71
CA ALA A 118 14.95 -13.50 2.69
C ALA A 118 14.22 -13.73 1.35
N LEU A 119 13.63 -12.67 0.77
CA LEU A 119 12.88 -12.75 -0.48
C LEU A 119 13.75 -12.76 -1.74
N ARG A 120 15.03 -12.32 -1.66
CA ARG A 120 15.96 -12.38 -2.81
C ARG A 120 16.21 -13.80 -3.31
N GLY A 121 16.08 -14.80 -2.45
CA GLY A 121 16.24 -16.21 -2.82
C GLY A 121 15.10 -16.76 -3.67
N ILE A 122 13.97 -16.06 -3.78
CA ILE A 122 12.79 -16.54 -4.49
C ILE A 122 12.65 -15.80 -5.83
N PRO A 123 12.74 -16.50 -6.98
CA PRO A 123 12.61 -15.89 -8.29
C PRO A 123 11.24 -15.23 -8.45
N GLY A 124 11.23 -13.94 -8.80
CA GLY A 124 10.01 -13.16 -9.02
C GLY A 124 9.33 -12.62 -7.76
N ALA A 125 9.79 -13.00 -6.55
CA ALA A 125 9.17 -12.52 -5.30
C ALA A 125 9.39 -11.02 -5.09
N LEU A 126 10.56 -10.51 -5.47
CA LEU A 126 10.82 -9.09 -5.59
C LEU A 126 10.69 -8.72 -7.06
N LYS A 127 9.51 -8.24 -7.47
CA LYS A 127 9.29 -7.73 -8.83
C LYS A 127 10.19 -6.52 -9.06
N VAL A 128 11.42 -6.75 -9.53
CA VAL A 128 12.28 -5.71 -10.07
C VAL A 128 11.81 -5.48 -11.49
N THR A 129 10.70 -4.75 -11.67
CA THR A 129 10.48 -4.09 -12.95
C THR A 129 11.54 -3.00 -13.02
N ARG A 130 12.68 -3.32 -13.66
CA ARG A 130 13.64 -2.31 -14.10
C ARG A 130 12.93 -1.39 -15.09
N LYS A 131 12.22 -0.40 -14.57
CA LYS A 131 12.26 0.94 -15.14
C LYS A 131 13.34 1.71 -14.36
N THR A 132 14.53 1.12 -14.28
CA THR A 132 15.74 1.95 -14.27
C THR A 132 15.62 2.78 -15.53
N ARG A 133 15.16 4.03 -15.40
CA ARG A 133 15.74 5.07 -16.24
C ARG A 133 17.22 4.93 -15.95
N CYS A 134 17.97 4.40 -16.90
CA CYS A 134 19.41 4.54 -16.89
C CYS A 134 19.65 6.04 -16.64
N PRO A 135 20.26 6.45 -15.51
CA PRO A 135 20.97 7.70 -15.55
C PRO A 135 21.98 7.48 -16.67
N ALA A 136 21.84 8.23 -17.75
CA ALA A 136 22.87 8.27 -18.77
C ALA A 136 24.22 8.34 -18.05
N LEU A 137 25.12 7.43 -18.40
CA LEU A 137 26.50 7.42 -17.96
C LEU A 137 27.13 8.76 -18.34
N LEU A 138 26.96 9.77 -17.48
CA LEU A 138 27.80 10.96 -17.43
C LEU A 138 29.10 10.54 -16.76
N SER A 139 29.95 9.84 -17.51
CA SER A 139 31.41 9.79 -17.33
C SER A 139 32.01 8.67 -18.18
N CYS A 140 32.09 8.92 -19.48
CA CYS A 140 33.13 8.37 -20.34
C CYS A 140 33.17 9.24 -21.61
N ARG A 141 33.81 10.41 -21.53
CA ARG A 141 34.42 11.06 -22.70
C ARG A 141 35.88 10.63 -22.72
N PRO A 142 36.31 9.71 -23.60
CA PRO A 142 37.71 9.54 -23.91
C PRO A 142 38.10 10.60 -24.95
N GLY A 143 39.08 11.44 -24.59
CA GLY A 143 39.97 12.12 -25.54
C GLY A 143 39.43 13.36 -26.26
N ALA A 144 39.77 14.54 -25.75
CA ALA A 144 40.06 15.71 -26.58
C ALA A 144 41.03 16.66 -25.86
N ARG A 145 42.33 16.40 -26.13
CA ARG A 145 43.51 17.29 -26.14
C ARG A 145 43.59 18.45 -25.15
N SER A 146 44.55 18.32 -24.23
CA SER A 146 45.38 19.44 -23.76
C SER A 146 46.04 20.11 -24.96
N MET A 147 45.84 21.42 -25.15
CA MET A 147 46.80 22.27 -25.85
C MET A 147 47.43 23.15 -24.78
N ASP A 148 48.53 22.65 -24.25
CA ASP A 148 49.44 23.42 -23.43
C ASP A 148 50.03 24.58 -24.23
N ALA A 149 50.05 25.72 -23.55
CA ALA A 149 50.82 26.92 -23.76
C ALA A 149 51.98 26.82 -24.76
N PHE A 150 51.85 27.54 -25.89
CA PHE A 150 53.03 28.07 -26.56
C PHE A 150 53.32 29.47 -26.00
N HIS A 151 54.46 29.54 -25.34
CA HIS A 151 55.07 30.73 -24.78
C HIS A 151 55.31 31.82 -25.84
N ALA A 152 54.97 33.04 -25.47
CA ALA A 152 55.57 34.24 -26.03
C ALA A 152 57.05 34.32 -25.65
N THR A 153 57.92 34.56 -26.63
CA THR A 153 59.23 35.18 -26.39
C THR A 153 59.50 36.18 -27.51
N LEU A 154 60.09 37.29 -27.08
CA LEU A 154 60.38 38.55 -27.76
C LEU A 154 61.02 38.42 -29.16
#